data_AF-A0A954ZCI8-F1
#
_entry.id   AF-A0A954ZCI8-F1
#
_cell.length_a   1.000
_cell.length_b   1.000
_cell.length_c   1.000
_cell.angle_alpha   90.00
_cell.angle_beta   90.00
_cell.angle_gamma   90.00
#
_symmetry.space_group_name_H-M   'P 1'
#
loop_
_entity.id
_entity.type
_entity.pdbx_description
1 polymer ?
#
loop_
_entity_poly.entity_id
_entity_poly.type
_entity_poly.pdbx_seq_one_letter_code
_entity_poly.pdbx_strand_id
1 'polypeptide(L)'
;MAMHLKKRWLDRRVYEYFAVHIAPWIGWRDPILVYQMGKVASSSIRNSLFRCPDPSTRLVLMSHEYHPIRTRDPSHIDIEPEYRDYVLQEIEHDKQVFRQFSLRKKLGWRFRERMYAEQIYRSYVKRQNYRLRVISPIREPVGNNISMFFEVFDHYAGVTAAESPVDVESMIDMFLARYVHGRPLTWFDAEVKRTLGIDVFQSTFPREQGHGVFRTGNVELLVLKSELDDETKSHAIADFLGLESLTLVRSNVSSNRGHADKYAEFKQKIRIPSALLDAMYNSKYAQFFYTPDELAQFRNKWSGQSIAMAHDRSASQVN
;
A
#
# COMPACT_ATOMS: atom_id res chain seq x y z
N MET A 1 -2.58 36.03 -2.92
CA MET A 1 -2.66 34.98 -3.96
C MET A 1 -1.41 34.11 -3.91
N ALA A 2 -1.42 33.05 -3.10
CA ALA A 2 -0.29 32.12 -3.05
C ALA A 2 -0.29 31.25 -4.32
N MET A 3 0.56 31.61 -5.28
CA MET A 3 0.77 30.84 -6.50
C MET A 3 1.22 29.43 -6.12
N HIS A 4 0.38 28.41 -6.35
CA HIS A 4 0.70 27.02 -6.04
C HIS A 4 1.95 26.55 -6.79
N LEU A 5 3.08 26.52 -6.09
CA LEU A 5 4.35 25.95 -6.56
C LEU A 5 4.21 24.50 -7.08
N LYS A 6 3.16 23.78 -6.65
CA LYS A 6 2.87 22.38 -7.01
C LYS A 6 2.64 22.16 -8.52
N LYS A 7 2.12 23.15 -9.27
CA LYS A 7 1.92 23.03 -10.74
C LYS A 7 3.21 23.14 -11.57
N ARG A 8 4.34 23.59 -10.99
CA ARG A 8 5.60 23.84 -11.71
C ARG A 8 6.62 22.70 -11.61
N TRP A 9 6.38 21.66 -10.81
CA TRP A 9 7.31 20.53 -10.69
C TRP A 9 7.03 19.50 -11.79
N LEU A 10 7.72 19.68 -12.92
CA LEU A 10 7.68 18.75 -14.06
C LEU A 10 8.39 17.41 -13.78
N ASP A 11 9.29 17.35 -12.79
CA ASP A 11 10.01 16.12 -12.38
C ASP A 11 9.81 15.83 -10.89
N ARG A 12 9.27 14.64 -10.60
CA ARG A 12 9.05 14.09 -9.25
C ARG A 12 10.32 14.10 -8.40
N ARG A 13 11.49 13.79 -8.96
CA ARG A 13 12.76 13.71 -8.23
C ARG A 13 13.21 15.08 -7.74
N VAL A 14 12.94 16.13 -8.51
CA VAL A 14 13.28 17.50 -8.13
C VAL A 14 12.38 17.93 -6.97
N TYR A 15 11.08 17.62 -7.02
CA TYR A 15 10.18 17.85 -5.90
C TYR A 15 10.61 17.07 -4.65
N GLU A 16 10.88 15.77 -4.78
CA GLU A 16 11.34 14.91 -3.68
C GLU A 16 12.63 15.45 -3.03
N TYR A 17 13.58 15.92 -3.84
CA TYR A 17 14.80 16.57 -3.35
C TYR A 17 14.49 17.88 -2.60
N PHE A 18 13.70 18.78 -3.20
CA PHE A 18 13.30 20.04 -2.57
C PHE A 18 12.59 19.79 -1.24
N ALA A 19 11.63 18.87 -1.23
CA ALA A 19 10.80 18.55 -0.08
C ALA A 19 11.61 18.06 1.13
N VAL A 20 12.70 17.36 0.88
CA VAL A 20 13.52 16.76 1.94
C VAL A 20 14.71 17.65 2.34
N HIS A 21 15.33 18.34 1.38
CA HIS A 21 16.58 19.09 1.62
C HIS A 21 16.42 20.60 1.75
N ILE A 22 15.35 21.19 1.19
CA ILE A 22 15.17 22.64 1.12
C ILE A 22 13.96 23.08 1.94
N ALA A 23 12.83 22.37 1.83
CA ALA A 23 11.58 22.72 2.49
C ALA A 23 11.72 22.94 4.02
N PRO A 24 12.48 22.13 4.78
CA PRO A 24 12.67 22.37 6.21
C PRO A 24 13.34 23.71 6.54
N TRP A 25 14.27 24.18 5.68
CA TRP A 25 15.03 25.43 5.87
C TRP A 25 14.17 26.67 5.64
N ILE A 26 13.15 26.57 4.79
CA ILE A 26 12.19 27.65 4.53
C ILE A 26 10.91 27.54 5.39
N GLY A 27 10.96 26.75 6.47
CA GLY A 27 9.88 26.63 7.46
C GLY A 27 8.76 25.64 7.11
N TRP A 28 8.90 24.85 6.04
CA TRP A 28 7.96 23.78 5.70
C TRP A 28 8.39 22.50 6.39
N ARG A 29 7.95 22.34 7.64
CA ARG A 29 8.55 21.39 8.59
C ARG A 29 7.68 20.17 8.90
N ASP A 30 6.37 20.22 8.68
CA ASP A 30 5.46 19.12 9.00
C ASP A 30 4.95 18.46 7.71
N PRO A 31 5.68 17.48 7.14
CA PRO A 31 5.25 16.78 5.94
C PRO A 31 4.05 15.87 6.21
N ILE A 32 3.25 15.68 5.16
CA ILE A 32 2.32 14.56 5.05
C ILE A 32 3.01 13.46 4.26
N LEU A 33 3.08 12.26 4.81
CA LEU A 33 3.69 11.10 4.17
C LEU A 33 2.61 10.08 3.81
N VAL A 34 2.43 9.81 2.52
CA VAL A 34 1.64 8.67 2.06
C VAL A 34 2.55 7.44 2.04
N TYR A 35 2.45 6.58 3.05
CA TYR A 35 3.30 5.38 3.21
C TYR A 35 2.47 4.13 3.00
N GLN A 36 2.86 3.26 2.08
CA GLN A 36 1.91 2.25 1.57
C GLN A 36 2.57 0.99 1.02
N MET A 37 1.92 -0.16 1.20
CA MET A 37 2.39 -1.48 0.74
C MET A 37 2.37 -1.70 -0.79
N GLY A 38 1.77 -0.78 -1.55
CA GLY A 38 1.55 -0.91 -2.99
C GLY A 38 0.12 -1.32 -3.31
N LYS A 39 -0.43 -0.83 -4.44
CA LYS A 39 -1.76 -1.19 -4.98
C LYS A 39 -2.95 -1.03 -4.02
N VAL A 40 -2.84 -0.05 -3.12
CA VAL A 40 -3.88 0.39 -2.16
C VAL A 40 -4.49 1.76 -2.52
N ALA A 41 -4.56 2.10 -3.82
CA ALA A 41 -5.11 3.39 -4.31
C ALA A 41 -4.44 4.67 -3.76
N SER A 42 -3.25 4.56 -3.17
CA SER A 42 -2.46 5.66 -2.58
C SER A 42 -2.15 6.82 -3.54
N SER A 43 -2.04 6.56 -4.85
CA SER A 43 -1.86 7.60 -5.87
C SER A 43 -3.01 8.61 -5.92
N SER A 44 -4.25 8.18 -5.68
CA SER A 44 -5.42 9.07 -5.68
C SER A 44 -5.36 9.99 -4.46
N ILE A 45 -5.03 9.46 -3.29
CA ILE A 45 -4.82 10.24 -2.06
C ILE A 45 -3.71 11.27 -2.27
N ARG A 46 -2.53 10.83 -2.73
CA ARG A 46 -1.40 11.73 -3.02
C ARG A 46 -1.85 12.85 -3.96
N ASN A 47 -2.40 12.51 -5.13
CA ASN A 47 -2.76 13.51 -6.12
C ASN A 47 -3.81 14.51 -5.61
N SER A 48 -4.73 14.06 -4.75
CA SER A 48 -5.74 14.92 -4.12
C SER A 48 -5.12 15.90 -3.13
N LEU A 49 -4.19 15.43 -2.28
CA LEU A 49 -3.42 16.30 -1.38
C LEU A 49 -2.52 17.29 -2.14
N PHE A 50 -1.98 16.89 -3.30
CA PHE A 50 -1.27 17.81 -4.18
C PHE A 50 -2.18 18.89 -4.78
N ARG A 51 -3.47 18.61 -4.98
CA ARG A 51 -4.45 19.56 -5.52
C ARG A 51 -5.15 20.39 -4.45
N CYS A 52 -5.11 19.96 -3.20
CA CYS A 52 -5.71 20.67 -2.07
C CYS A 52 -5.06 22.07 -1.91
N PRO A 53 -5.88 23.14 -1.82
CA PRO A 53 -5.38 24.51 -1.67
C PRO A 53 -4.81 24.83 -0.30
N ASP A 54 -5.11 24.00 0.71
CA ASP A 54 -4.72 24.24 2.09
C ASP A 54 -3.18 24.25 2.26
N PRO A 55 -2.60 25.28 2.91
CA PRO A 55 -1.15 25.39 3.12
C PRO A 55 -0.53 24.23 3.89
N SER A 56 -1.26 23.55 4.77
CA SER A 56 -0.78 22.39 5.52
C SER A 56 -0.48 21.18 4.62
N THR A 57 -1.04 21.16 3.41
CA THR A 57 -0.77 20.14 2.38
C THR A 57 0.41 20.50 1.46
N ARG A 58 1.17 21.57 1.74
CA ARG A 58 2.27 22.03 0.87
C ARG A 58 3.40 21.02 0.68
N LEU A 59 3.57 20.11 1.63
CA LEU A 59 4.65 19.13 1.66
C LEU A 59 4.06 17.71 1.75
N VAL A 60 3.90 17.04 0.60
CA VAL A 60 3.32 15.70 0.50
C VAL A 60 4.37 14.76 -0.09
N LEU A 61 4.81 13.82 0.72
CA LEU A 61 5.77 12.78 0.38
C LEU A 61 5.03 11.47 0.12
N MET A 62 5.65 10.56 -0.64
CA MET A 62 5.09 9.23 -0.86
C MET A 62 6.20 8.20 -0.94
N SER A 63 6.09 7.13 -0.15
CA SER A 63 7.00 6.00 -0.21
C SER A 63 6.25 4.68 -0.15
N HIS A 64 6.86 3.66 -0.74
CA HIS A 64 6.37 2.29 -0.66
C HIS A 64 7.06 1.50 0.47
N GLU A 65 8.29 1.90 0.79
CA GLU A 65 9.19 1.22 1.73
C GLU A 65 10.11 2.27 2.37
N TYR A 66 10.42 2.11 3.65
CA TYR A 66 11.39 2.93 4.37
C TYR A 66 12.40 2.02 5.06
N HIS A 67 13.29 1.46 4.27
CA HIS A 67 14.55 0.98 4.78
C HIS A 67 15.56 1.05 3.66
N PRO A 68 16.80 1.52 3.91
CA PRO A 68 17.85 1.24 2.96
C PRO A 68 17.92 -0.29 2.79
N ILE A 69 17.77 -0.80 1.56
CA ILE A 69 17.82 -2.26 1.29
C ILE A 69 19.12 -2.83 1.86
N ARG A 70 20.20 -2.03 1.86
CA ARG A 70 21.51 -2.40 2.39
C ARG A 70 21.54 -2.64 3.91
N THR A 71 20.62 -2.06 4.66
CA THR A 71 20.58 -2.17 6.14
C THR A 71 19.43 -3.03 6.63
N ARG A 72 18.59 -3.58 5.73
CA ARG A 72 17.54 -4.55 6.09
C ARG A 72 18.19 -5.79 6.68
N ASP A 73 18.28 -5.81 8.00
CA ASP A 73 18.67 -6.99 8.77
C ASP A 73 17.39 -7.67 9.26
N PRO A 74 17.03 -8.84 8.70
CA PRO A 74 15.82 -9.55 9.07
C PRO A 74 15.77 -9.96 10.55
N SER A 75 16.91 -10.01 11.25
CA SER A 75 16.95 -10.35 12.68
C SER A 75 16.28 -9.30 13.57
N HIS A 76 16.10 -8.07 13.07
CA HIS A 76 15.46 -6.97 13.78
C HIS A 76 13.98 -6.79 13.42
N ILE A 77 13.42 -7.68 12.58
CA ILE A 77 11.99 -7.67 12.25
C ILE A 77 11.28 -8.57 13.26
N ASP A 78 10.54 -7.93 14.17
CA ASP A 78 9.67 -8.60 15.13
C ASP A 78 8.38 -9.03 14.43
N ILE A 79 8.34 -10.28 13.97
CA ILE A 79 7.22 -10.86 13.23
C ILE A 79 7.06 -12.34 13.60
N GLU A 80 5.83 -12.85 13.48
CA GLU A 80 5.52 -14.24 13.75
C GLU A 80 6.38 -15.20 12.90
N PRO A 81 6.86 -16.33 13.47
CA PRO A 81 7.72 -17.27 12.77
C PRO A 81 7.16 -17.75 11.43
N GLU A 82 5.84 -17.94 11.35
CA GLU A 82 5.13 -18.37 10.13
C GLU A 82 5.28 -17.39 8.96
N TYR A 83 5.48 -16.09 9.23
CA TYR A 83 5.67 -15.08 8.20
C TYR A 83 7.14 -14.76 7.90
N ARG A 84 8.07 -15.28 8.71
CA ARG A 84 9.50 -15.00 8.57
C ARG A 84 10.03 -15.44 7.21
N ASP A 85 9.59 -16.58 6.72
CA ASP A 85 10.00 -17.11 5.42
C ASP A 85 9.54 -16.19 4.27
N TYR A 86 8.34 -15.61 4.34
CA TYR A 86 7.88 -14.65 3.33
C TYR A 86 8.76 -13.39 3.30
N VAL A 87 9.08 -12.84 4.46
CA VAL A 87 9.96 -11.66 4.55
C VAL A 87 11.34 -11.97 4.00
N LEU A 88 11.90 -13.14 4.30
CA LEU A 88 13.19 -13.57 3.79
C LEU A 88 13.17 -13.78 2.26
N GLN A 89 12.10 -14.40 1.73
CA GLN A 89 11.92 -14.58 0.29
C GLN A 89 11.79 -13.24 -0.44
N GLU A 90 11.04 -12.29 0.11
CA GLU A 90 10.90 -10.94 -0.45
C GLU A 90 12.25 -10.20 -0.44
N ILE A 91 13.00 -10.24 0.66
CA ILE A 91 14.33 -9.62 0.76
C ILE A 91 15.31 -10.25 -0.23
N GLU A 92 15.30 -11.57 -0.39
CA GLU A 92 16.18 -12.24 -1.35
C GLU A 92 15.76 -11.94 -2.79
N HIS A 93 14.46 -11.89 -3.08
CA HIS A 93 13.95 -11.45 -4.38
C HIS A 93 14.44 -10.04 -4.72
N ASP A 94 14.29 -9.08 -3.79
CA ASP A 94 14.77 -7.71 -3.95
C ASP A 94 16.28 -7.65 -4.20
N LYS A 95 17.07 -8.46 -3.47
CA LYS A 95 18.52 -8.57 -3.68
C LYS A 95 18.86 -9.12 -5.06
N GLN A 96 18.15 -10.15 -5.54
CA GLN A 96 18.36 -10.74 -6.86
C GLN A 96 18.03 -9.73 -7.97
N VAL A 97 16.88 -9.07 -7.88
CA VAL A 97 16.48 -8.00 -8.81
C VAL A 97 17.53 -6.87 -8.80
N PHE A 98 18.01 -6.45 -7.63
CA PHE A 98 19.04 -5.43 -7.52
C PHE A 98 20.39 -5.87 -8.14
N ARG A 99 20.78 -7.14 -8.04
CA ARG A 99 22.01 -7.67 -8.67
C ARG A 99 21.96 -7.55 -10.19
N GLN A 100 20.80 -7.75 -10.79
CA GLN A 100 20.59 -7.68 -12.24
C GLN A 100 20.58 -6.24 -12.80
N PHE A 101 20.48 -5.22 -11.95
CA PHE A 101 20.47 -3.83 -12.41
C PHE A 101 21.80 -3.40 -13.03
N SER A 102 21.72 -2.58 -14.09
CA SER A 102 22.88 -1.89 -14.67
C SER A 102 23.55 -0.96 -13.64
N LEU A 103 24.84 -0.66 -13.83
CA LEU A 103 25.59 0.21 -12.90
C LEU A 103 24.90 1.57 -12.73
N ARG A 104 24.41 2.16 -13.82
CA ARG A 104 23.66 3.44 -13.80
C ARG A 104 22.39 3.33 -12.95
N LYS A 105 21.63 2.24 -13.07
CA LYS A 105 20.42 2.01 -12.29
C LYS A 105 20.74 1.80 -10.80
N LYS A 106 21.80 1.04 -10.48
CA LYS A 106 22.31 0.87 -9.11
C LYS A 106 22.72 2.20 -8.48
N LEU A 107 23.46 3.05 -9.20
CA LEU A 107 23.88 4.37 -8.73
C LEU A 107 22.69 5.31 -8.50
N GLY A 108 21.75 5.36 -9.44
CA GLY A 108 20.53 6.17 -9.30
C GLY A 108 19.67 5.72 -8.12
N TRP A 109 19.56 4.42 -7.89
CA TRP A 109 18.83 3.85 -6.76
C TRP A 109 19.50 4.20 -5.42
N ARG A 110 20.83 4.02 -5.31
CA ARG A 110 21.61 4.43 -4.13
C ARG A 110 21.50 5.93 -3.83
N PHE A 111 21.53 6.75 -4.88
CA PHE A 111 21.37 8.20 -4.74
C PHE A 111 19.99 8.53 -4.18
N ARG A 112 18.93 7.92 -4.72
CA ARG A 112 17.55 8.11 -4.24
C ARG A 112 17.38 7.62 -2.80
N GLU A 113 17.90 6.45 -2.47
CA GLU A 113 17.87 5.89 -1.11
C GLU A 113 18.48 6.89 -0.11
N ARG A 114 19.70 7.37 -0.39
CA ARG A 114 20.43 8.30 0.46
C ARG A 114 19.79 9.69 0.53
N MET A 115 19.28 10.22 -0.58
CA MET A 115 18.78 11.59 -0.65
C MET A 115 17.30 11.72 -0.32
N TYR A 116 16.53 10.64 -0.36
CA TYR A 116 15.09 10.68 -0.08
C TYR A 116 14.73 9.87 1.15
N ALA A 117 14.80 8.54 1.07
CA ALA A 117 14.31 7.65 2.11
C ALA A 117 15.06 7.83 3.44
N GLU A 118 16.40 7.81 3.38
CA GLU A 118 17.25 7.96 4.56
C GLU A 118 17.07 9.33 5.23
N GLN A 119 16.86 10.38 4.44
CA GLN A 119 16.73 11.74 4.96
C GLN A 119 15.37 11.99 5.59
N ILE A 120 14.29 11.43 5.04
CA ILE A 120 12.97 11.43 5.67
C ILE A 120 13.06 10.71 7.02
N TYR A 121 13.63 9.51 7.03
CA TYR A 121 13.83 8.75 8.26
C TYR A 121 14.66 9.53 9.29
N ARG A 122 15.83 10.05 8.89
CA ARG A 122 16.69 10.83 9.80
C ARG A 122 16.01 12.08 10.34
N SER A 123 15.31 12.83 9.49
CA SER A 123 14.78 14.15 9.85
C SER A 123 13.49 14.06 10.66
N TYR A 124 12.60 13.15 10.28
CA TYR A 124 11.24 13.09 10.83
C TYR A 124 11.02 11.93 11.78
N VAL A 125 11.80 10.84 11.69
CA VAL A 125 11.64 9.67 12.56
C VAL A 125 12.73 9.62 13.63
N LYS A 126 14.01 9.64 13.25
CA LYS A 126 15.12 9.49 14.20
C LYS A 126 15.34 10.73 15.06
N ARG A 127 15.31 11.93 14.46
CA ARG A 127 15.52 13.19 15.19
C ARG A 127 14.28 13.70 15.90
N GLN A 128 13.10 13.29 15.46
CA GLN A 128 11.80 13.72 16.00
C GLN A 128 11.61 15.24 16.06
N ASN A 129 12.30 15.99 15.19
CA ASN A 129 12.31 17.46 15.24
C ASN A 129 10.97 18.09 14.88
N TYR A 130 10.13 17.38 14.13
CA TYR A 130 8.90 17.90 13.53
C TYR A 130 7.79 16.86 13.52
N ARG A 131 6.53 17.29 13.45
CA ARG A 131 5.39 16.38 13.44
C ARG A 131 5.34 15.67 12.08
N LEU A 132 5.25 14.34 12.11
CA LEU A 132 5.11 13.53 10.91
C LEU A 132 3.69 12.95 10.85
N ARG A 133 2.89 13.43 9.90
CA ARG A 133 1.55 12.87 9.64
C ARG A 133 1.66 11.86 8.51
N VAL A 134 1.27 10.63 8.78
CA VAL A 134 1.37 9.50 7.86
C VAL A 134 -0.03 9.04 7.48
N ILE A 135 -0.26 8.79 6.21
CA ILE A 135 -1.50 8.18 5.70
C ILE A 135 -1.10 6.86 5.04
N SER A 136 -1.65 5.77 5.54
CA SER A 136 -1.36 4.41 5.10
C SER A 136 -2.63 3.66 4.73
N PRO A 137 -3.01 3.67 3.44
CA PRO A 137 -4.14 2.89 2.99
C PRO A 137 -3.84 1.39 3.06
N ILE A 138 -4.85 0.62 3.42
CA ILE A 138 -4.80 -0.86 3.46
C ILE A 138 -5.76 -1.41 2.42
N ARG A 139 -5.59 -2.68 2.05
CA ARG A 139 -6.48 -3.38 1.12
C ARG A 139 -6.55 -4.84 1.49
N GLU A 140 -7.66 -5.49 1.16
CA GLU A 140 -7.83 -6.91 1.45
C GLU A 140 -6.71 -7.72 0.75
N PRO A 141 -6.10 -8.71 1.43
CA PRO A 141 -4.85 -9.31 0.96
C PRO A 141 -4.88 -9.91 -0.45
N VAL A 142 -5.95 -10.58 -0.85
CA VAL A 142 -6.03 -11.28 -2.14
C VAL A 142 -6.10 -10.27 -3.28
N GLY A 143 -7.01 -9.30 -3.19
CA GLY A 143 -7.15 -8.25 -4.19
C GLY A 143 -5.95 -7.31 -4.25
N ASN A 144 -5.23 -7.13 -3.14
CA ASN A 144 -3.93 -6.47 -3.16
C ASN A 144 -2.92 -7.28 -3.99
N ASN A 145 -2.75 -8.57 -3.66
CA ASN A 145 -1.81 -9.47 -4.34
C ASN A 145 -2.10 -9.59 -5.83
N ILE A 146 -3.34 -9.78 -6.25
CA ILE A 146 -3.72 -9.83 -7.68
C ILE A 146 -3.35 -8.52 -8.37
N SER A 147 -3.63 -7.38 -7.73
CA SER A 147 -3.30 -6.08 -8.31
C SER A 147 -1.79 -5.86 -8.41
N MET A 148 -1.02 -6.35 -7.44
CA MET A 148 0.44 -6.26 -7.41
C MET A 148 1.08 -7.21 -8.43
N PHE A 149 0.58 -8.43 -8.57
CA PHE A 149 1.04 -9.39 -9.58
C PHE A 149 1.02 -8.78 -10.99
N PHE A 150 -0.06 -8.08 -11.36
CA PHE A 150 -0.13 -7.38 -12.65
C PHE A 150 0.83 -6.20 -12.77
N GLU A 151 1.14 -5.51 -11.66
CA GLU A 151 2.11 -4.41 -11.63
C GLU A 151 3.53 -4.90 -11.89
N VAL A 152 3.90 -6.07 -11.34
CA VAL A 152 5.24 -6.65 -11.42
C VAL A 152 5.31 -7.86 -12.37
N PHE A 153 4.35 -7.98 -13.28
CA PHE A 153 4.22 -9.16 -14.14
C PHE A 153 5.46 -9.41 -15.01
N ASP A 154 6.13 -8.34 -15.42
CA ASP A 154 7.38 -8.38 -16.19
C ASP A 154 8.52 -9.08 -15.44
N HIS A 155 8.52 -9.07 -14.10
CA HIS A 155 9.49 -9.82 -13.30
C HIS A 155 9.33 -11.35 -13.47
N TYR A 156 8.11 -11.81 -13.80
CA TYR A 156 7.81 -13.23 -13.93
C TYR A 156 7.83 -13.71 -15.38
N ALA A 157 7.42 -12.86 -16.33
CA ALA A 157 7.25 -13.20 -17.74
C ALA A 157 8.24 -12.50 -18.69
N GLY A 158 9.06 -11.56 -18.21
CA GLY A 158 10.02 -10.80 -19.01
C GLY A 158 9.42 -9.69 -19.88
N VAL A 159 8.08 -9.57 -19.91
CA VAL A 159 7.32 -8.58 -20.67
C VAL A 159 6.12 -8.11 -19.85
N THR A 160 5.56 -6.94 -20.16
CA THR A 160 4.40 -6.43 -19.43
C THR A 160 3.17 -7.33 -19.64
N ALA A 161 2.21 -7.31 -18.70
CA ALA A 161 0.99 -8.11 -18.83
C ALA A 161 0.21 -7.79 -20.13
N ALA A 162 0.23 -6.52 -20.55
CA ALA A 162 -0.41 -6.05 -21.78
C ALA A 162 0.22 -6.63 -23.05
N GLU A 163 1.55 -6.76 -23.08
CA GLU A 163 2.32 -7.22 -24.24
C GLU A 163 2.54 -8.74 -24.23
N SER A 164 2.31 -9.38 -23.09
CA SER A 164 2.58 -10.80 -22.92
C SER A 164 1.73 -11.66 -23.86
N PRO A 165 2.29 -12.68 -24.53
CA PRO A 165 1.50 -13.68 -25.24
C PRO A 165 0.85 -14.71 -24.30
N VAL A 166 1.21 -14.68 -23.01
CA VAL A 166 0.69 -15.61 -22.00
C VAL A 166 -0.81 -15.40 -21.84
N ASP A 167 -1.56 -16.51 -21.89
CA ASP A 167 -3.00 -16.55 -21.67
C ASP A 167 -3.34 -16.45 -20.18
N VAL A 168 -4.62 -16.17 -19.87
CA VAL A 168 -5.05 -15.91 -18.49
C VAL A 168 -4.94 -17.13 -17.57
N GLU A 169 -5.12 -18.35 -18.07
CA GLU A 169 -4.99 -19.55 -17.23
C GLU A 169 -3.52 -19.75 -16.81
N SER A 170 -2.60 -19.60 -17.75
CA SER A 170 -1.17 -19.62 -17.47
C SER A 170 -0.74 -18.51 -16.50
N MET A 171 -1.39 -17.33 -16.56
CA MET A 171 -1.17 -16.27 -15.56
C MET A 171 -1.68 -16.67 -14.18
N ILE A 172 -2.82 -17.37 -14.08
CA ILE A 172 -3.38 -17.86 -12.81
C ILE A 172 -2.43 -18.90 -12.20
N ASP A 173 -1.95 -19.86 -12.98
CA ASP A 173 -0.98 -20.85 -12.52
C ASP A 173 0.29 -20.19 -11.99
N MET A 174 0.80 -19.18 -12.70
CA MET A 174 1.95 -18.40 -12.27
C MET A 174 1.69 -17.65 -10.97
N PHE A 175 0.52 -17.04 -10.82
CA PHE A 175 0.12 -16.36 -9.59
C PHE A 175 0.05 -17.35 -8.42
N LEU A 176 -0.62 -18.48 -8.58
CA LEU A 176 -0.81 -19.46 -7.51
C LEU A 176 0.48 -20.18 -7.12
N ALA A 177 1.34 -20.49 -8.09
CA ALA A 177 2.52 -21.33 -7.86
C ALA A 177 3.80 -20.54 -7.57
N ARG A 178 3.92 -19.29 -8.05
CA ARG A 178 5.20 -18.55 -8.04
C ARG A 178 5.13 -17.19 -7.35
N TYR A 179 3.96 -16.57 -7.23
CA TYR A 179 3.86 -15.24 -6.62
C TYR A 179 3.95 -15.35 -5.10
N VAL A 180 4.74 -14.48 -4.47
CA VAL A 180 4.88 -14.42 -3.01
C VAL A 180 3.72 -13.61 -2.42
N HIS A 181 2.78 -14.28 -1.76
CA HIS A 181 1.53 -13.68 -1.28
C HIS A 181 1.62 -12.95 0.08
N GLY A 182 2.74 -13.04 0.79
CA GLY A 182 2.84 -12.61 2.19
C GLY A 182 2.90 -11.10 2.44
N ARG A 183 3.24 -10.29 1.43
CA ARG A 183 3.55 -8.86 1.62
C ARG A 183 2.46 -8.05 2.35
N PRO A 184 1.15 -8.16 2.02
CA PRO A 184 0.12 -7.44 2.78
C PRO A 184 0.07 -7.83 4.25
N LEU A 185 0.39 -9.10 4.55
CA LEU A 185 0.31 -9.65 5.91
C LEU A 185 1.43 -9.14 6.81
N THR A 186 2.62 -8.92 6.22
CA THR A 186 3.84 -8.59 6.96
C THR A 186 4.18 -7.11 6.98
N TRP A 187 3.58 -6.31 6.09
CA TRP A 187 3.98 -4.92 5.86
C TRP A 187 3.95 -4.05 7.13
N PHE A 188 2.93 -4.18 7.98
CA PHE A 188 2.88 -3.35 9.19
C PHE A 188 4.01 -3.67 10.19
N ASP A 189 4.35 -4.94 10.39
CA ASP A 189 5.45 -5.32 11.29
C ASP A 189 6.82 -5.03 10.66
N ALA A 190 7.01 -5.42 9.39
CA ALA A 190 8.28 -5.31 8.69
C ALA A 190 8.66 -3.86 8.34
N GLU A 191 7.68 -3.01 8.06
CA GLU A 191 7.90 -1.65 7.56
C GLU A 191 7.42 -0.58 8.54
N VAL A 192 6.13 -0.58 8.93
CA VAL A 192 5.57 0.51 9.77
C VAL A 192 6.13 0.47 11.20
N LYS A 193 6.06 -0.66 11.88
CA LYS A 193 6.58 -0.84 13.24
C LYS A 193 8.08 -0.61 13.26
N ARG A 194 8.82 -1.20 12.32
CA ARG A 194 10.28 -1.05 12.24
C ARG A 194 10.72 0.39 11.99
N THR A 195 10.03 1.09 11.10
CA THR A 195 10.44 2.44 10.68
C THR A 195 9.92 3.50 11.62
N LEU A 196 8.62 3.48 11.90
CA LEU A 196 7.91 4.54 12.61
C LEU A 196 7.76 4.27 14.11
N GLY A 197 8.08 3.05 14.57
CA GLY A 197 7.89 2.65 15.96
C GLY A 197 6.43 2.45 16.36
N ILE A 198 5.51 2.37 15.38
CA ILE A 198 4.08 2.20 15.62
C ILE A 198 3.72 0.73 15.39
N ASP A 199 3.45 0.01 16.48
CA ASP A 199 2.80 -1.30 16.42
C ASP A 199 1.28 -1.11 16.43
N VAL A 200 0.68 -1.17 15.24
CA VAL A 200 -0.78 -0.97 15.08
C VAL A 200 -1.58 -2.06 15.79
N PHE A 201 -1.04 -3.28 15.90
CA PHE A 201 -1.74 -4.44 16.42
C PHE A 201 -1.85 -4.43 17.95
N GLN A 202 -1.10 -3.56 18.63
CA GLN A 202 -1.21 -3.33 20.08
C GLN A 202 -2.34 -2.37 20.47
N SER A 203 -3.08 -1.83 19.51
CA SER A 203 -4.22 -0.94 19.74
C SER A 203 -5.48 -1.49 19.07
N THR A 204 -6.59 -0.76 19.13
CA THR A 204 -7.85 -1.15 18.48
C THR A 204 -8.03 -0.44 17.14
N PHE A 205 -8.54 -1.14 16.14
CA PHE A 205 -8.95 -0.56 14.86
C PHE A 205 -10.48 -0.58 14.73
N PRO A 206 -11.15 0.57 14.50
CA PRO A 206 -12.59 0.65 14.23
C PRO A 206 -12.97 0.01 12.88
N ARG A 207 -13.05 -1.33 12.85
CA ARG A 207 -13.27 -2.13 11.63
C ARG A 207 -14.48 -1.66 10.82
N GLU A 208 -15.59 -1.33 11.48
CA GLU A 208 -16.82 -0.85 10.82
C GLU A 208 -16.64 0.54 10.17
N GLN A 209 -15.90 1.44 10.81
CA GLN A 209 -15.59 2.76 10.22
C GLN A 209 -14.56 2.62 9.09
N GLY A 210 -13.75 1.55 9.12
CA GLY A 210 -12.74 1.26 8.11
C GLY A 210 -11.53 2.19 8.15
N HIS A 211 -11.39 3.04 9.17
CA HIS A 211 -10.21 3.86 9.39
C HIS A 211 -9.91 4.06 10.88
N GLY A 212 -8.67 4.37 11.21
CA GLY A 212 -8.20 4.56 12.58
C GLY A 212 -6.89 5.36 12.64
N VAL A 213 -6.66 6.04 13.76
CA VAL A 213 -5.46 6.88 13.98
C VAL A 213 -4.62 6.31 15.11
N PHE A 214 -3.34 6.11 14.83
CA PHE A 214 -2.33 5.60 15.77
C PHE A 214 -1.28 6.68 16.00
N ARG A 215 -0.70 6.73 17.21
CA ARG A 215 0.25 7.79 17.59
C ARG A 215 1.42 7.21 18.37
N THR A 216 2.63 7.68 18.09
CA THR A 216 3.83 7.36 18.88
C THR A 216 4.84 8.50 18.72
N GLY A 217 5.23 9.13 19.83
CA GLY A 217 6.12 10.30 19.81
C GLY A 217 5.57 11.43 18.94
N ASN A 218 6.37 11.87 17.97
CA ASN A 218 6.03 12.92 17.00
C ASN A 218 5.32 12.40 15.74
N VAL A 219 5.00 11.10 15.66
CA VAL A 219 4.39 10.46 14.49
C VAL A 219 2.92 10.17 14.75
N GLU A 220 2.08 10.54 13.78
CA GLU A 220 0.67 10.19 13.74
C GLU A 220 0.38 9.46 12.43
N LEU A 221 -0.33 8.34 12.52
CA LEU A 221 -0.60 7.44 11.41
C LEU A 221 -2.11 7.25 11.26
N LEU A 222 -2.68 7.75 10.17
CA LEU A 222 -3.99 7.36 9.71
C LEU A 222 -3.88 6.08 8.88
N VAL A 223 -4.58 5.04 9.30
CA VAL A 223 -4.82 3.83 8.50
C VAL A 223 -6.25 3.86 8.00
N LEU A 224 -6.47 3.54 6.73
CA LEU A 224 -7.80 3.52 6.12
C LEU A 224 -7.93 2.45 5.04
N LYS A 225 -9.09 1.78 4.97
CA LYS A 225 -9.39 0.77 3.96
C LYS A 225 -9.52 1.39 2.57
N SER A 226 -8.94 0.74 1.57
CA SER A 226 -9.07 1.10 0.16
C SER A 226 -10.49 0.85 -0.35
N GLU A 227 -11.22 -0.06 0.30
CA GLU A 227 -12.59 -0.46 0.00
C GLU A 227 -13.63 0.60 0.35
N LEU A 228 -13.29 1.57 1.21
CA LEU A 228 -14.15 2.71 1.51
C LEU A 228 -14.45 3.53 0.26
N ASP A 229 -15.65 4.09 0.22
CA ASP A 229 -16.05 5.04 -0.82
C ASP A 229 -15.21 6.34 -0.74
N ASP A 230 -15.26 7.14 -1.81
CA ASP A 230 -14.40 8.31 -1.91
C ASP A 230 -14.79 9.43 -0.94
N GLU A 231 -16.06 9.52 -0.54
CA GLU A 231 -16.57 10.52 0.42
C GLU A 231 -16.06 10.20 1.83
N THR A 232 -16.22 8.96 2.28
CA THR A 232 -15.73 8.51 3.60
C THR A 232 -14.22 8.68 3.72
N LYS A 233 -13.46 8.31 2.69
CA LYS A 233 -11.99 8.53 2.69
C LYS A 233 -11.63 10.02 2.69
N SER A 234 -12.38 10.83 1.95
CA SER A 234 -12.22 12.29 1.92
C SER A 234 -12.39 12.90 3.31
N HIS A 235 -13.47 12.56 4.02
CA HIS A 235 -13.73 13.02 5.39
C HIS A 235 -12.66 12.54 6.37
N ALA A 236 -12.35 11.24 6.37
CA ALA A 236 -11.34 10.68 7.28
C ALA A 236 -9.96 11.35 7.12
N ILE A 237 -9.54 11.66 5.89
CA ILE A 237 -8.27 12.36 5.63
C ILE A 237 -8.37 13.84 6.01
N ALA A 238 -9.48 14.52 5.71
CA ALA A 238 -9.69 15.91 6.09
C ALA A 238 -9.63 16.09 7.61
N ASP A 239 -10.37 15.27 8.36
CA ASP A 239 -10.39 15.26 9.82
C ASP A 239 -9.01 15.00 10.41
N PHE A 240 -8.32 13.97 9.91
CA PHE A 240 -6.97 13.63 10.36
C PHE A 240 -5.96 14.77 10.15
N LEU A 241 -6.10 15.50 9.04
CA LEU A 241 -5.20 16.58 8.67
C LEU A 241 -5.66 17.95 9.21
N GLY A 242 -6.85 18.05 9.79
CA GLY A 242 -7.46 19.31 10.22
C GLY A 242 -7.78 20.24 9.03
N LEU A 243 -8.23 19.67 7.91
CA LEU A 243 -8.64 20.41 6.72
C LEU A 243 -10.13 20.72 6.79
N GLU A 244 -10.54 21.88 6.26
CA GLU A 244 -11.97 22.21 6.10
C GLU A 244 -12.67 21.22 5.16
N SER A 245 -12.00 20.84 4.06
CA SER A 245 -12.48 19.81 3.14
C SER A 245 -11.35 19.23 2.30
N LEU A 246 -11.56 18.00 1.82
CA LEU A 246 -10.72 17.35 0.82
C LEU A 246 -11.62 16.61 -0.17
N THR A 247 -11.38 16.75 -1.47
CA THR A 247 -12.05 15.95 -2.49
C THR A 247 -11.04 14.97 -3.11
N LEU A 248 -11.31 13.67 -2.96
CA LEU A 248 -10.50 12.65 -3.62
C LEU A 248 -10.73 12.65 -5.13
N VAL A 249 -9.63 12.75 -5.87
CA VAL A 249 -9.61 12.62 -7.32
C VAL A 249 -8.99 11.28 -7.69
N ARG A 250 -9.77 10.43 -8.37
CA ARG A 250 -9.30 9.13 -8.88
C ARG A 250 -8.16 9.34 -9.88
N SER A 251 -7.02 8.71 -9.59
CA SER A 251 -5.80 8.82 -10.39
C SER A 251 -5.65 7.72 -11.45
N ASN A 252 -6.52 6.71 -11.44
CA ASN A 252 -6.27 5.43 -12.12
C ASN A 252 -7.14 5.18 -13.37
N VAL A 253 -7.52 6.24 -14.09
CA VAL A 253 -8.09 6.10 -15.44
C VAL A 253 -6.94 6.08 -16.46
N SER A 254 -6.01 5.12 -16.34
CA SER A 254 -4.95 4.91 -17.33
C SER A 254 -5.33 3.78 -18.27
N SER A 255 -6.01 4.21 -19.31
CA SER A 255 -6.23 3.67 -20.66
C SER A 255 -5.13 2.79 -21.28
N ASN A 256 -4.83 1.60 -20.72
CA ASN A 256 -4.25 0.50 -21.50
C ASN A 256 -5.29 -0.63 -21.61
N ARG A 257 -5.99 -0.71 -22.75
CA ARG A 257 -7.07 -1.69 -22.99
C ARG A 257 -6.57 -3.12 -22.80
N GLY A 258 -5.42 -3.49 -23.38
CA GLY A 258 -4.89 -4.85 -23.29
C GLY A 258 -4.57 -5.31 -21.86
N HIS A 259 -4.06 -4.41 -21.02
CA HIS A 259 -3.90 -4.70 -19.59
C HIS A 259 -5.25 -4.85 -18.89
N ALA A 260 -6.19 -3.92 -19.14
CA ALA A 260 -7.49 -3.90 -18.48
C ALA A 260 -8.31 -5.16 -18.78
N ASP A 261 -8.28 -5.63 -20.03
CA ASP A 261 -9.03 -6.79 -20.49
C ASP A 261 -8.52 -8.07 -19.81
N LYS A 262 -7.20 -8.34 -19.86
CA LYS A 262 -6.60 -9.49 -19.17
C LYS A 262 -6.80 -9.44 -17.67
N TYR A 263 -6.69 -8.27 -17.06
CA TYR A 263 -6.91 -8.12 -15.63
C TYR A 263 -8.38 -8.38 -15.25
N ALA A 264 -9.33 -7.96 -16.08
CA ALA A 264 -10.74 -8.24 -15.87
C ALA A 264 -11.04 -9.74 -16.01
N GLU A 265 -10.55 -10.37 -17.09
CA GLU A 265 -10.70 -11.80 -17.35
C GLU A 265 -10.07 -12.64 -16.23
N PHE A 266 -8.85 -12.30 -15.80
CA PHE A 266 -8.16 -12.96 -14.70
C PHE A 266 -8.99 -12.98 -13.41
N LYS A 267 -9.56 -11.84 -13.01
CA LYS A 267 -10.42 -11.78 -11.81
C LYS A 267 -11.70 -12.59 -11.94
N GLN A 268 -12.23 -12.75 -13.15
CA GLN A 268 -13.43 -13.56 -13.39
C GLN A 268 -13.13 -15.06 -13.29
N LYS A 269 -11.96 -15.47 -13.77
CA LYS A 269 -11.55 -16.87 -13.86
C LYS A 269 -10.88 -17.41 -12.60
N ILE A 270 -10.05 -16.60 -11.94
CA ILE A 270 -9.24 -17.07 -10.82
C ILE A 270 -10.10 -17.64 -9.69
N ARG A 271 -9.70 -18.80 -9.20
CA ARG A 271 -10.23 -19.44 -8.00
C ARG A 271 -9.08 -19.72 -7.06
N ILE A 272 -9.13 -19.09 -5.90
CA ILE A 272 -8.06 -19.22 -4.90
C ILE A 272 -8.31 -20.48 -4.08
N PRO A 273 -7.32 -21.37 -3.95
CA PRO A 273 -7.43 -22.56 -3.10
C PRO A 273 -7.80 -22.20 -1.67
N SER A 274 -8.63 -23.02 -1.02
CA SER A 274 -9.11 -22.78 0.35
C SER A 274 -7.95 -22.55 1.33
N ALA A 275 -6.89 -23.35 1.23
CA ALA A 275 -5.70 -23.20 2.08
C ALA A 275 -5.04 -21.81 1.96
N LEU A 276 -4.99 -21.23 0.75
CA LEU A 276 -4.45 -19.88 0.54
C LEU A 276 -5.43 -18.81 1.05
N LEU A 277 -6.74 -19.01 0.89
CA LEU A 277 -7.75 -18.12 1.49
C LEU A 277 -7.68 -18.14 3.01
N ASP A 278 -7.49 -19.32 3.62
CA ASP A 278 -7.32 -19.50 5.05
C ASP A 278 -6.07 -18.76 5.54
N ALA A 279 -4.93 -18.97 4.88
CA ALA A 279 -3.70 -18.27 5.22
C ALA A 279 -3.84 -16.74 5.14
N MET A 280 -4.55 -16.23 4.12
CA MET A 280 -4.72 -14.78 3.94
C MET A 280 -5.72 -14.18 4.93
N TYR A 281 -6.89 -14.80 5.11
CA TYR A 281 -7.99 -14.20 5.89
C TYR A 281 -8.01 -14.58 7.37
N ASN A 282 -7.30 -15.62 7.79
CA ASN A 282 -7.08 -15.91 9.21
C ASN A 282 -5.81 -15.23 9.74
N SER A 283 -5.07 -14.51 8.90
CA SER A 283 -3.89 -13.76 9.31
C SER A 283 -4.22 -12.66 10.34
N LYS A 284 -3.23 -12.30 11.16
CA LYS A 284 -3.30 -11.16 12.08
C LYS A 284 -3.76 -9.89 11.37
N TYR A 285 -3.19 -9.61 10.19
CA TYR A 285 -3.55 -8.45 9.37
C TYR A 285 -5.05 -8.43 9.03
N ALA A 286 -5.58 -9.53 8.47
CA ALA A 286 -6.95 -9.59 8.01
C ALA A 286 -7.95 -9.50 9.17
N GLN A 287 -7.71 -10.26 10.24
CA GLN A 287 -8.59 -10.30 11.42
C GLN A 287 -8.60 -8.97 12.18
N PHE A 288 -7.48 -8.23 12.15
CA PHE A 288 -7.36 -6.94 12.80
C PHE A 288 -8.11 -5.83 12.05
N PHE A 289 -7.95 -5.78 10.72
CA PHE A 289 -8.46 -4.67 9.93
C PHE A 289 -9.87 -4.87 9.38
N TYR A 290 -10.34 -6.10 9.22
CA TYR A 290 -11.61 -6.41 8.58
C TYR A 290 -12.59 -7.09 9.53
N THR A 291 -13.88 -6.86 9.30
CA THR A 291 -14.96 -7.51 10.04
C THR A 291 -15.12 -8.96 9.55
N PRO A 292 -15.70 -9.86 10.36
CA PRO A 292 -16.00 -11.22 9.92
C PRO A 292 -16.84 -11.26 8.64
N ASP A 293 -17.80 -10.34 8.50
CA ASP A 293 -18.68 -10.26 7.34
C ASP A 293 -17.92 -9.85 6.07
N GLU A 294 -17.02 -8.86 6.16
CA GLU A 294 -16.15 -8.48 5.05
C GLU A 294 -15.26 -9.65 4.62
N LEU A 295 -14.63 -10.34 5.58
CA LEU A 295 -13.77 -11.49 5.30
C LEU A 295 -14.54 -12.64 4.64
N ALA A 296 -15.78 -12.90 5.08
CA ALA A 296 -16.65 -13.88 4.44
C ALA A 296 -17.01 -13.48 3.00
N GLN A 297 -17.33 -12.19 2.76
CA GLN A 297 -17.60 -11.68 1.42
C GLN A 297 -16.38 -11.81 0.50
N PHE A 298 -15.19 -11.46 0.98
CA PHE A 298 -13.96 -11.60 0.20
C PHE A 298 -13.66 -13.06 -0.10
N ARG A 299 -13.81 -13.96 0.89
CA ARG A 299 -13.66 -15.40 0.69
C ARG A 299 -14.61 -15.95 -0.38
N ASN A 300 -15.88 -15.57 -0.33
CA ASN A 300 -16.87 -16.01 -1.32
C ASN A 300 -16.51 -15.51 -2.72
N LYS A 301 -16.12 -14.24 -2.83
CA LYS A 301 -15.69 -13.62 -4.09
C LYS A 301 -14.54 -14.38 -4.76
N TRP A 302 -13.55 -14.86 -3.99
CA TRP A 302 -12.33 -15.45 -4.54
C TRP A 302 -12.32 -16.98 -4.57
N SER A 303 -13.18 -17.65 -3.80
CA SER A 303 -13.35 -19.12 -3.82
C SER A 303 -14.14 -19.61 -5.03
N GLY A 304 -14.94 -18.75 -5.66
CA GLY A 304 -15.83 -19.12 -6.77
C GLY A 304 -17.15 -19.74 -6.37
N GLN A 305 -17.47 -19.78 -5.08
CA GLN A 305 -18.80 -20.11 -4.64
C GLN A 305 -19.70 -18.91 -4.95
N SER A 306 -20.56 -19.06 -5.96
CA SER A 306 -21.63 -18.10 -6.21
C SER A 306 -22.48 -17.93 -4.95
N ILE A 307 -22.92 -16.70 -4.66
CA ILE A 307 -23.89 -16.38 -3.60
C ILE A 307 -25.24 -16.99 -4.00
N ALA A 308 -25.37 -18.30 -3.87
CA ALA A 308 -26.63 -19.03 -4.10
C ALA A 308 -27.25 -19.52 -2.79
N MET A 309 -26.70 -19.17 -1.62
CA MET A 309 -27.18 -19.67 -0.32
C MET A 309 -27.43 -18.58 0.74
N ALA A 310 -27.89 -17.39 0.33
CA ALA A 310 -28.41 -16.39 1.28
C ALA A 310 -29.94 -16.18 1.18
N HIS A 311 -30.61 -16.75 0.18
CA HIS A 311 -32.07 -16.62 0.01
C HIS A 311 -32.90 -17.85 0.40
N ASP A 312 -32.28 -18.96 0.79
CA ASP A 312 -33.00 -20.23 1.02
C ASP A 312 -33.06 -20.68 2.50
N ARG A 313 -32.70 -19.79 3.44
CA ARG A 313 -32.85 -20.05 4.90
C ARG A 313 -33.98 -19.26 5.57
N SER A 314 -34.72 -18.45 4.83
CA SER A 314 -35.91 -17.74 5.34
C SER A 314 -37.24 -18.41 4.97
N ALA A 315 -37.24 -19.54 4.26
CA ALA A 315 -38.46 -20.21 3.78
C ALA A 315 -38.80 -21.55 4.47
N SER A 316 -38.06 -21.97 5.50
CA SER A 316 -38.28 -23.27 6.18
C SER A 316 -38.56 -23.16 7.68
N GLN A 317 -39.24 -22.08 8.10
CA GLN A 317 -39.95 -22.00 9.38
C GLN A 317 -41.31 -21.31 9.22
N VAL A 318 -42.17 -21.83 8.34
CA VAL A 318 -43.64 -21.73 8.49
C VAL A 318 -44.25 -22.98 7.85
N ASN A 319 -44.46 -24.01 8.66
CA ASN A 319 -45.66 -24.86 8.68
C ASN A 319 -45.51 -25.95 9.75
#